data_AF-M3CKC0-F1
#
_entry.id   AF-M3CKC0-F1
#
_cell.length_a   1.000
_cell.length_b   1.000
_cell.length_c   1.000
_cell.angle_alpha   90.00
_cell.angle_beta   90.00
_cell.angle_gamma   90.00
#
_symmetry.space_group_name_H-M   'P 1'
#
loop_
_entity.id
_entity.type
_entity.pdbx_description
1 polymer ?
#
loop_
_entity_poly.entity_id
_entity_poly.type
_entity_poly.pdbx_seq_one_letter_code
_entity_poly.pdbx_strand_id
1 'polypeptide(L)'
;MRTFFLIITFSIFRNFSSEAGTEILATNSILLQLILVSAYLVDGAAFATESLAGNIYGKKNWKLLKELLYLAFYNSIFFTSIFLGSVFLFPNFIFGMITKSDKVLSLLMDYRFWLFPVLEVGAIAFILDGFFIGLTKGKILRNSMLISTAFFFFQLFILEKFRRTITFFGFL
;
A
#
# COMPACT_ATOMS: atom_id res chain seq x y z
N MET A 1 -21.48 -12.00 24.14
CA MET A 1 -20.14 -11.40 24.31
C MET A 1 -19.64 -10.69 23.06
N ARG A 2 -19.45 -11.34 21.88
CA ARG A 2 -18.99 -10.67 20.63
C ARG A 2 -19.85 -9.47 20.19
N THR A 3 -21.18 -9.59 20.26
CA THR A 3 -22.12 -8.51 19.89
C THR A 3 -22.11 -7.34 20.88
N PHE A 4 -21.81 -7.61 22.15
CA PHE A 4 -21.73 -6.57 23.19
C PHE A 4 -20.46 -5.73 23.01
N PHE A 5 -19.33 -6.36 22.68
CA PHE A 5 -18.10 -5.67 22.28
C PHE A 5 -18.31 -4.85 20.99
N LEU A 6 -19.04 -5.38 20.00
CA LEU A 6 -19.36 -4.62 18.78
C LEU A 6 -20.21 -3.37 19.07
N ILE A 7 -21.24 -3.48 19.91
CA ILE A 7 -22.13 -2.33 20.23
C ILE A 7 -21.39 -1.28 21.07
N ILE A 8 -20.50 -1.69 21.97
CA ILE A 8 -19.66 -0.79 22.77
C ILE A 8 -18.63 -0.09 21.87
N THR A 9 -17.98 -0.82 20.97
CA THR A 9 -17.07 -0.24 19.96
C THR A 9 -17.80 0.77 19.08
N PHE A 10 -18.99 0.44 18.57
CA PHE A 10 -19.79 1.38 17.77
C PHE A 10 -20.26 2.61 18.57
N SER A 11 -20.59 2.44 19.85
CA SER A 11 -21.05 3.55 20.70
C SER A 11 -19.90 4.49 21.10
N ILE A 12 -18.72 3.94 21.41
CA ILE A 12 -17.51 4.73 21.69
C ILE A 12 -17.01 5.43 20.43
N PHE A 13 -17.05 4.75 19.27
CA PHE A 13 -16.74 5.34 17.96
C PHE A 13 -17.69 6.49 17.62
N ARG A 14 -18.99 6.34 17.92
CA ARG A 14 -20.01 7.39 17.73
C ARG A 14 -19.81 8.59 18.66
N ASN A 15 -19.33 8.38 19.88
CA ASN A 15 -19.11 9.45 20.87
C ASN A 15 -17.80 10.22 20.58
N PHE A 16 -16.72 9.51 20.21
CA PHE A 16 -15.43 10.11 19.80
C PHE A 16 -15.49 10.84 18.45
N SER A 17 -16.43 10.49 17.58
CA SER A 17 -16.69 11.16 16.29
C SER A 17 -17.20 12.61 16.43
N SER A 18 -17.60 13.04 17.64
CA SER A 18 -18.06 14.42 17.84
C SER A 18 -16.93 15.45 17.99
N GLU A 19 -15.68 15.03 18.24
CA GLU A 19 -14.57 15.96 18.54
C GLU A 19 -13.37 15.92 17.57
N ALA A 20 -13.19 14.83 16.79
CA ALA A 20 -12.20 14.77 15.71
C ALA A 20 -12.91 14.45 14.40
N GLY A 21 -12.92 15.40 13.44
CA GLY A 21 -13.80 15.39 12.27
C GLY A 21 -14.00 14.01 11.62
N THR A 22 -15.16 13.39 11.89
CA THR A 22 -15.60 12.07 11.40
C THR A 22 -15.34 11.85 9.90
N GLU A 23 -15.40 12.93 9.14
CA GLU A 23 -15.21 12.97 7.70
C GLU A 23 -13.79 12.54 7.29
N ILE A 24 -12.75 12.98 8.03
CA ILE A 24 -11.35 12.65 7.75
C ILE A 24 -11.06 11.17 8.02
N LEU A 25 -11.56 10.64 9.13
CA LEU A 25 -11.36 9.23 9.50
C LEU A 25 -12.02 8.28 8.49
N ALA A 26 -13.22 8.65 8.04
CA ALA A 26 -13.93 7.92 7.00
C ALA A 26 -13.18 7.95 5.66
N THR A 27 -12.68 9.13 5.25
CA THR A 27 -11.84 9.28 4.05
C THR A 27 -10.60 8.37 4.12
N ASN A 28 -9.86 8.40 5.24
CA ASN A 28 -8.65 7.59 5.38
C ASN A 28 -8.93 6.09 5.34
N SER A 29 -10.03 5.65 5.97
CA SER A 29 -10.42 4.24 5.93
C SER A 29 -10.71 3.77 4.51
N ILE A 30 -11.37 4.60 3.70
CA ILE A 30 -11.65 4.30 2.29
C ILE A 30 -10.36 4.24 1.46
N LEU A 31 -9.45 5.19 1.65
CA LEU A 31 -8.15 5.20 0.97
C LEU A 31 -7.32 3.96 1.31
N LEU A 32 -7.24 3.60 2.60
CA LEU A 32 -6.58 2.38 3.07
C LEU A 32 -7.18 1.13 2.43
N GLN A 33 -8.50 1.08 2.30
CA GLN A 33 -9.18 -0.07 1.69
C GLN A 33 -8.84 -0.21 0.20
N LEU A 34 -8.74 0.90 -0.53
CA LEU A 34 -8.28 0.91 -1.93
C LEU A 34 -6.83 0.46 -2.07
N ILE A 35 -5.97 0.93 -1.15
CA ILE A 35 -4.56 0.51 -1.11
C ILE A 35 -4.46 -1.00 -0.85
N LEU A 36 -5.22 -1.53 0.11
CA LEU A 36 -5.24 -2.97 0.41
C LEU A 36 -5.71 -3.81 -0.77
N VAL A 37 -6.77 -3.38 -1.48
CA VAL A 37 -7.24 -4.08 -2.68
C VAL A 37 -6.14 -4.13 -3.74
N SER A 38 -5.45 -3.01 -3.98
CA SER A 38 -4.32 -3.02 -4.91
C SER A 38 -3.15 -3.86 -4.41
N ALA A 39 -2.86 -3.84 -3.10
CA ALA A 39 -1.79 -4.64 -2.51
C ALA A 39 -2.04 -6.13 -2.77
N TYR A 40 -3.26 -6.63 -2.57
CA TYR A 40 -3.59 -8.02 -2.88
C TYR A 40 -3.43 -8.40 -4.35
N LEU A 41 -3.72 -7.47 -5.28
CA LEU A 41 -3.49 -7.70 -6.71
C LEU A 41 -1.99 -7.82 -7.03
N VAL A 42 -1.17 -6.94 -6.46
CA VAL A 42 0.29 -6.98 -6.65
C VAL A 42 0.91 -8.19 -5.95
N ASP A 43 0.39 -8.57 -4.78
CA ASP A 43 0.88 -9.70 -4.00
C ASP A 43 0.75 -11.02 -4.77
N GLY A 44 -0.33 -11.20 -5.53
CA GLY A 44 -0.47 -12.32 -6.47
C GLY A 44 0.63 -12.35 -7.55
N ALA A 45 1.02 -11.19 -8.08
CA ALA A 45 2.13 -11.09 -9.04
C ALA A 45 3.50 -11.31 -8.37
N ALA A 46 3.66 -10.88 -7.11
CA ALA A 46 4.87 -11.12 -6.32
C ALA A 46 5.06 -12.63 -6.04
N PHE A 47 3.99 -13.34 -5.68
CA PHE A 47 4.01 -14.78 -5.44
C PHE A 47 4.36 -15.58 -6.72
N ALA A 48 3.81 -15.17 -7.86
CA ALA A 48 4.17 -15.74 -9.16
C ALA A 48 5.66 -15.51 -9.48
N THR A 49 6.16 -14.30 -9.21
CA THR A 49 7.57 -13.93 -9.40
C THR A 49 8.47 -14.73 -8.47
N GLU A 50 8.08 -14.95 -7.22
CA GLU A 50 8.80 -15.76 -6.23
C GLU A 50 9.03 -17.19 -6.74
N SER A 51 7.94 -17.86 -7.15
CA SER A 51 7.97 -19.23 -7.65
C SER A 51 8.82 -19.38 -8.92
N LEU A 52 8.67 -18.46 -9.87
CA LEU A 52 9.45 -18.45 -11.11
C LEU A 52 10.92 -18.14 -10.84
N ALA A 53 11.22 -17.17 -9.97
CA ALA A 53 12.59 -16.80 -9.60
C ALA A 53 13.31 -17.98 -8.95
N GLY A 54 12.66 -18.71 -8.03
CA GLY A 54 13.23 -19.89 -7.39
C GLY A 54 13.55 -21.01 -8.39
N ASN A 55 12.64 -21.28 -9.33
CA ASN A 55 12.86 -22.29 -10.37
C ASN A 55 14.02 -21.93 -11.32
N ILE A 56 14.07 -20.67 -11.79
CA ILE A 56 15.10 -20.18 -12.71
C ILE A 56 16.47 -20.14 -12.03
N TYR A 57 16.49 -19.73 -10.76
CA TYR A 57 17.71 -19.71 -9.95
C TYR A 57 18.25 -21.12 -9.71
N GLY A 58 17.39 -22.10 -9.44
CA GLY A 58 17.77 -23.52 -9.35
C GLY A 58 18.45 -24.05 -10.61
N LYS A 59 18.07 -23.53 -11.80
CA LYS A 59 18.68 -23.84 -13.09
C LYS A 59 19.95 -23.03 -13.41
N LYS A 60 20.42 -22.16 -12.50
CA LYS A 60 21.59 -21.27 -12.64
C LYS A 60 21.55 -20.38 -13.90
N ASN A 61 20.36 -20.07 -14.41
CA ASN A 61 20.21 -19.25 -15.62
C ASN A 61 20.03 -17.77 -15.27
N TRP A 62 21.15 -17.05 -15.14
CA TRP A 62 21.18 -15.63 -14.77
C TRP A 62 20.56 -14.70 -15.82
N LYS A 63 20.52 -15.11 -17.09
CA LYS A 63 19.92 -14.30 -18.16
C LYS A 63 18.40 -14.25 -18.01
N LEU A 64 17.79 -15.43 -17.85
CA LEU A 64 16.35 -15.55 -17.68
C LEU A 64 15.86 -14.90 -16.37
N LEU A 65 16.72 -14.88 -15.33
CA LEU A 65 16.42 -14.21 -14.07
C LEU A 65 16.32 -12.68 -14.22
N LYS A 66 17.19 -12.08 -15.04
CA LYS A 66 17.09 -10.64 -15.35
C LYS A 66 15.83 -10.33 -16.15
N GLU A 67 15.52 -11.15 -17.15
CA GLU A 67 14.29 -11.01 -17.95
C GLU A 67 13.04 -11.12 -17.06
N LEU A 68 13.01 -12.06 -16.11
CA LEU A 68 11.95 -12.18 -15.12
C LEU A 68 11.79 -10.88 -14.30
N LEU A 69 12.89 -10.29 -13.83
CA LEU A 69 12.84 -9.05 -13.05
C LEU A 69 12.26 -7.90 -13.87
N TYR A 70 12.70 -7.72 -15.12
CA TYR A 70 12.15 -6.70 -16.02
C TYR A 70 10.66 -6.92 -16.29
N LEU A 71 10.25 -8.17 -16.52
CA LEU A 71 8.84 -8.52 -16.69
C LEU A 71 8.03 -8.25 -15.43
N ALA A 72 8.52 -8.60 -14.24
CA ALA A 72 7.82 -8.37 -12.98
C ALA A 72 7.66 -6.88 -12.68
N PHE A 73 8.70 -6.07 -12.92
CA PHE A 73 8.62 -4.61 -12.84
C PHE A 73 7.58 -4.04 -13.81
N TYR A 74 7.63 -4.44 -15.08
CA TYR A 74 6.70 -3.96 -16.09
C TYR A 74 5.26 -4.33 -15.76
N ASN A 75 5.00 -5.58 -15.34
CA ASN A 75 3.67 -6.02 -14.94
C ASN A 75 3.16 -5.24 -13.72
N SER A 76 4.00 -5.00 -12.71
CA SER A 76 3.60 -4.28 -11.50
C SER A 76 3.24 -2.82 -11.77
N ILE A 77 4.05 -2.12 -12.59
CA ILE A 77 3.74 -0.76 -13.04
C ILE A 77 2.47 -0.76 -13.91
N PHE A 78 2.30 -1.75 -14.77
CA PHE A 78 1.11 -1.87 -15.61
C PHE A 78 -0.17 -2.06 -14.78
N PHE A 79 -0.17 -2.97 -13.80
CA PHE A 79 -1.34 -3.20 -12.93
C PHE A 79 -1.67 -1.99 -12.07
N THR A 80 -0.66 -1.36 -11.47
CA THR A 80 -0.88 -0.16 -10.65
C THR A 80 -1.31 1.04 -11.47
N SER A 81 -0.77 1.22 -12.68
CA SER A 81 -1.19 2.26 -13.61
C SER A 81 -2.64 2.05 -14.08
N ILE A 82 -3.08 0.81 -14.33
CA ILE A 82 -4.49 0.51 -14.63
C ILE A 82 -5.39 0.85 -13.44
N PHE A 83 -5.01 0.44 -12.22
CA PHE A 83 -5.78 0.73 -11.02
C PHE A 83 -5.90 2.23 -10.77
N LEU A 84 -4.78 2.96 -10.82
CA LEU A 84 -4.76 4.42 -10.73
C LEU A 84 -5.58 5.07 -11.85
N GLY A 85 -5.42 4.61 -13.10
CA GLY A 85 -6.19 5.08 -14.24
C GLY A 85 -7.69 4.96 -14.00
N SER A 86 -8.16 3.83 -13.45
CA SER A 86 -9.57 3.65 -13.09
C SER A 86 -10.04 4.62 -12.01
N VAL A 87 -9.24 4.84 -10.97
CA VAL A 87 -9.54 5.79 -9.88
C VAL A 87 -9.58 7.23 -10.39
N PHE A 88 -8.71 7.60 -11.33
CA PHE A 88 -8.65 8.97 -11.87
C PHE A 88 -9.68 9.24 -12.98
N LEU A 89 -10.02 8.24 -13.80
CA LEU A 89 -11.03 8.37 -14.85
C LEU A 89 -12.45 8.30 -14.30
N PHE A 90 -12.68 7.49 -13.27
CA PHE A 90 -14.01 7.27 -12.68
C PHE A 90 -14.06 7.49 -11.16
N PRO A 91 -13.54 8.63 -10.64
CA PRO A 91 -13.44 8.82 -9.20
C PRO A 91 -14.82 8.94 -8.54
N ASN A 92 -15.77 9.62 -9.18
CA ASN A 92 -17.13 9.77 -8.65
C ASN A 92 -17.87 8.43 -8.60
N PHE A 93 -17.59 7.51 -9.53
CA PHE A 93 -18.20 6.18 -9.52
C PHE A 93 -17.58 5.30 -8.43
N ILE A 94 -16.25 5.23 -8.36
CA ILE A 94 -15.53 4.42 -7.37
C ILE A 94 -15.79 4.93 -5.95
N PHE A 95 -15.62 6.22 -5.70
CA PHE A 95 -15.86 6.79 -4.38
C PHE A 95 -17.36 6.86 -4.05
N GLY A 96 -18.22 7.13 -5.03
CA GLY A 96 -19.69 7.18 -4.84
C GLY A 96 -20.32 5.82 -4.56
N MET A 97 -19.69 4.71 -4.97
CA MET A 97 -20.07 3.36 -4.55
C MET A 97 -19.76 3.09 -3.08
N ILE A 98 -18.73 3.75 -2.53
CA ILE A 98 -18.24 3.49 -1.17
C ILE A 98 -18.89 4.47 -0.16
N THR A 99 -19.08 5.74 -0.54
CA THR A 99 -19.68 6.76 0.32
C THR A 99 -20.73 7.59 -0.40
N LYS A 100 -21.81 7.94 0.32
CA LYS A 100 -22.86 8.87 -0.14
C LYS A 100 -22.73 10.27 0.49
N SER A 101 -21.71 10.51 1.30
CA SER A 101 -21.48 11.80 1.95
C SER A 101 -20.66 12.72 1.06
N ASP A 102 -21.24 13.85 0.67
CA ASP A 102 -20.60 14.84 -0.22
C ASP A 102 -19.28 15.38 0.36
N LYS A 103 -19.20 15.52 1.68
CA LYS A 103 -17.98 16.00 2.36
C LYS A 103 -16.85 14.98 2.39
N VAL A 104 -17.18 13.69 2.52
CA VAL A 104 -16.17 12.60 2.43
C VAL A 104 -15.71 12.45 0.99
N LEU A 105 -16.62 12.62 0.02
CA LEU A 105 -16.32 12.59 -1.41
C LEU A 105 -15.38 13.73 -1.82
N SER A 106 -15.60 14.96 -1.32
CA SER A 106 -14.69 16.08 -1.59
C SER A 106 -13.30 15.84 -1.00
N LEU A 107 -13.21 15.30 0.22
CA LEU A 107 -11.91 14.96 0.81
C LEU A 107 -11.22 13.83 0.01
N LEU A 108 -11.95 12.79 -0.41
CA LEU A 108 -11.39 11.73 -1.26
C LEU A 108 -10.89 12.28 -2.60
N MET A 109 -11.59 13.24 -3.19
CA MET A 109 -11.15 13.92 -4.40
C MET A 109 -9.82 14.64 -4.22
N ASP A 110 -9.61 15.32 -3.08
CA ASP A 110 -8.37 16.03 -2.76
C ASP A 110 -7.23 15.06 -2.48
N TYR A 111 -7.50 13.99 -1.72
CA TYR A 111 -6.47 13.03 -1.31
C TYR A 111 -6.16 11.96 -2.35
N ARG A 112 -6.92 11.83 -3.46
CA ARG A 112 -6.66 10.81 -4.48
C ARG A 112 -5.25 10.87 -5.07
N PHE A 113 -4.65 12.07 -5.14
CA PHE A 113 -3.29 12.25 -5.66
C PHE A 113 -2.24 11.54 -4.79
N TRP A 114 -2.52 11.34 -3.50
CA TRP A 114 -1.64 10.59 -2.60
C TRP A 114 -1.62 9.08 -2.88
N LEU A 115 -2.63 8.53 -3.56
CA LEU A 115 -2.62 7.12 -3.95
C LEU A 115 -1.51 6.83 -4.96
N PHE A 116 -1.15 7.80 -5.80
CA PHE A 116 -0.15 7.61 -6.86
C PHE A 116 1.22 7.15 -6.32
N PRO A 117 1.91 7.92 -5.46
CA PRO A 117 3.21 7.51 -4.95
C PRO A 117 3.12 6.25 -4.06
N VAL A 118 2.05 6.10 -3.28
CA VAL A 118 1.88 4.94 -2.39
C VAL A 118 1.76 3.65 -3.17
N LEU A 119 0.93 3.65 -4.23
CA LEU A 119 0.69 2.48 -5.05
C LEU A 119 1.89 2.14 -5.92
N GLU A 120 2.50 3.11 -6.61
CA GLU A 120 3.66 2.83 -7.48
C GLU A 120 4.88 2.35 -6.68
N VAL A 121 5.23 3.04 -5.59
CA VAL A 121 6.37 2.65 -4.75
C VAL A 121 6.09 1.33 -4.04
N GLY A 122 4.86 1.15 -3.55
CA GLY A 122 4.42 -0.11 -2.96
C GLY A 122 4.54 -1.27 -3.95
N ALA A 123 4.08 -1.09 -5.19
CA ALA A 123 4.14 -2.11 -6.24
C ALA A 123 5.56 -2.62 -6.50
N ILE A 124 6.50 -1.68 -6.57
CA ILE A 124 7.91 -1.97 -6.79
C ILE A 124 8.49 -2.72 -5.59
N ALA A 125 8.18 -2.26 -4.37
CA ALA A 125 8.65 -2.89 -3.14
C ALA A 125 8.18 -4.35 -3.00
N PHE A 126 6.89 -4.63 -3.27
CA PHE A 126 6.32 -5.97 -3.21
C PHE A 126 6.96 -6.94 -4.22
N ILE A 127 7.15 -6.51 -5.48
CA ILE A 127 7.81 -7.35 -6.49
C ILE A 127 9.27 -7.64 -6.14
N LEU A 128 10.00 -6.62 -5.67
CA LEU A 128 11.38 -6.80 -5.23
C LEU A 128 11.44 -7.80 -4.08
N ASP A 129 10.55 -7.69 -3.10
CA ASP A 129 10.49 -8.59 -1.96
C ASP A 129 10.24 -10.04 -2.42
N GLY A 130 9.19 -10.30 -3.21
CA GLY A 130 8.91 -11.63 -3.76
C GLY A 130 10.06 -12.20 -4.60
N PHE A 131 10.73 -11.36 -5.40
CA PHE A 131 11.89 -11.77 -6.19
C PHE A 131 13.09 -12.18 -5.31
N PHE A 132 13.39 -11.42 -4.25
CA PHE A 132 14.47 -11.76 -3.32
C PHE A 132 14.15 -12.99 -2.47
N ILE A 133 12.89 -13.18 -2.07
CA ILE A 133 12.42 -14.36 -1.34
C ILE A 133 12.60 -15.60 -2.23
N GLY A 134 12.16 -15.53 -3.50
CA GLY A 134 12.26 -16.62 -4.46
C GLY A 134 13.70 -17.05 -4.74
N LEU A 135 14.66 -16.10 -4.72
CA LEU A 135 16.08 -16.38 -4.87
C LEU A 135 16.71 -17.14 -3.68
N THR A 136 15.97 -17.37 -2.60
CA THR A 136 16.42 -18.05 -1.38
C THR A 136 17.71 -17.43 -0.79
N LYS A 137 18.02 -16.18 -1.16
CA LYS A 137 19.18 -15.44 -0.63
C LYS A 137 18.75 -14.67 0.61
N GLY A 138 18.45 -15.39 1.68
CA GLY A 138 18.16 -14.81 3.00
C GLY A 138 19.24 -13.83 3.51
N LYS A 139 20.49 -13.96 3.04
CA LYS A 139 21.57 -12.99 3.34
C LYS A 139 21.39 -11.61 2.68
N ILE A 140 20.81 -11.54 1.47
CA ILE A 140 20.54 -10.26 0.81
C ILE A 140 19.28 -9.63 1.39
N LEU A 141 18.23 -10.42 1.63
CA LEU A 141 17.03 -10.00 2.37
C LEU A 141 17.38 -9.39 3.74
N ARG A 142 18.29 -10.02 4.49
CA ARG A 142 18.76 -9.48 5.78
C ARG A 142 19.49 -8.15 5.66
N ASN A 143 20.33 -7.98 4.63
CA ASN A 143 21.04 -6.71 4.40
C ASN A 143 20.11 -5.60 3.89
N SER A 144 19.18 -5.92 2.99
CA SER A 144 18.18 -4.96 2.51
C SER A 144 17.20 -4.55 3.60
N MET A 145 16.79 -5.49 4.46
CA MET A 145 15.97 -5.19 5.63
C MET A 145 16.73 -4.31 6.63
N LEU A 146 18.01 -4.58 6.90
CA LEU A 146 18.85 -3.71 7.75
C LEU A 146 18.99 -2.30 7.17
N ILE A 147 19.18 -2.17 5.85
CA ILE A 147 19.28 -0.87 5.17
C ILE A 147 17.94 -0.14 5.20
N SER A 148 16.83 -0.83 4.95
CA SER A 148 15.47 -0.28 5.00
C SER A 148 15.08 0.16 6.41
N THR A 149 15.36 -0.66 7.43
CA THR A 149 15.15 -0.32 8.84
C THR A 149 16.02 0.87 9.25
N ALA A 150 17.28 0.93 8.81
CA ALA A 150 18.14 2.08 9.06
C ALA A 150 17.61 3.36 8.38
N PHE A 151 17.10 3.25 7.15
CA PHE A 151 16.49 4.38 6.44
C PHE A 151 15.20 4.85 7.11
N PHE A 152 14.35 3.92 7.54
CA PHE A 152 13.11 4.19 8.27
C PHE A 152 13.40 4.87 9.62
N PHE A 153 14.37 4.39 10.39
CA PHE A 153 14.80 5.04 11.63
C PHE A 153 15.42 6.42 11.38
N PHE A 154 16.17 6.59 10.29
CA PHE A 154 16.74 7.88 9.91
C PHE A 154 15.67 8.89 9.49
N GLN A 155 14.65 8.44 8.76
CA GLN A 155 13.48 9.23 8.39
C GLN A 155 12.64 9.58 9.62
N LEU A 156 12.45 8.66 10.56
CA LEU A 156 11.77 8.94 11.84
C LEU A 156 12.52 10.01 12.66
N PHE A 157 13.85 9.96 12.71
CA PHE A 157 14.66 10.94 13.42
C PHE A 157 14.61 12.33 12.77
N ILE A 158 14.49 12.39 11.44
CA ILE A 158 14.25 13.63 10.69
C ILE A 158 12.81 14.14 10.86
N LEU A 159 11.82 13.24 10.93
CA LEU A 159 10.41 13.54 11.14
C LEU A 159 10.13 14.13 12.53
N GLU A 160 10.79 13.65 13.58
CA GLU A 160 10.64 14.21 14.94
C GLU A 160 11.05 15.68 15.02
N LYS A 161 11.97 16.13 14.15
CA LYS A 161 12.38 17.54 14.05
C LYS A 161 11.36 18.42 13.30
N PHE A 162 10.44 17.82 12.54
CA PHE A 162 9.43 18.50 11.70
C PHE A 162 7.99 18.31 12.24
N ARG A 163 7.86 18.22 13.57
CA ARG A 163 6.64 17.94 14.36
C ARG A 163 5.57 19.05 14.34
N ARG A 164 5.26 19.62 13.18
CA ARG A 164 4.10 20.53 13.04
C ARG A 164 3.29 20.40 11.74
N THR A 165 3.71 19.56 10.79
CA THR A 165 2.97 19.36 9.52
C THR A 165 2.56 17.89 9.28
N ILE A 166 3.01 16.96 10.13
CA ILE A 166 3.04 15.50 9.86
C ILE A 166 2.10 14.73 10.82
N THR A 167 0.95 15.28 11.17
CA THR A 167 -0.06 14.52 11.94
C THR A 167 -0.81 13.50 11.07
N PHE A 168 -0.65 13.57 9.74
CA PHE A 168 -1.35 12.69 8.79
C PHE A 168 -0.52 11.49 8.29
N PHE A 169 0.81 11.58 8.38
CA PHE A 169 1.74 10.54 7.90
C PHE A 169 1.83 9.34 8.86
N GLY A 170 1.29 9.46 10.07
CA GLY A 170 1.33 8.42 11.11
C GLY A 170 0.11 7.48 11.14
N PHE A 171 -0.84 7.64 10.22
CA PHE A 171 -2.07 6.84 10.17
C PHE A 171 -2.27 6.05 8.86
N LEU A 172 -1.24 6.01 8.02
CA LEU A 172 -1.18 5.19 6.82
C LEU A 172 0.08 4.31 6.90
#